data_AF-A0A6A8KSZ5-F1
#
_entry.id   AF-A0A6A8KSZ5-F1
#
_cell.length_a   1.000
_cell.length_b   1.000
_cell.length_c   1.000
_cell.angle_alpha   90.00
_cell.angle_beta   90.00
_cell.angle_gamma   90.00
#
_symmetry.space_group_name_H-M   'P 1'
#
loop_
_entity.id
_entity.type
_entity.pdbx_description
1 polymer ?
#
loop_
_entity_poly.entity_id
_entity_poly.type
_entity_poly.pdbx_seq_one_letter_code
_entity_poly.pdbx_strand_id
1 'polypeptide(L)' 'MNIIWANRLIAGTKTWAEMPASRRAGVKKVLAERINKGEITADDYKDITGEDYAA' A
#
# COMPACT_ATOMS: atom_id res chain seq x y z
N MET A 1 -7.81 -5.52 -9.11
CA MET A 1 -7.10 -6.39 -8.12
C MET A 1 -6.11 -5.63 -7.24
N ASN A 2 -5.33 -4.66 -7.75
CA ASN A 2 -4.41 -3.87 -6.91
C ASN A 2 -5.13 -3.08 -5.80
N ILE A 3 -6.30 -2.52 -6.10
CA ILE A 3 -7.17 -1.85 -5.11
C ILE A 3 -7.59 -2.81 -3.98
N ILE A 4 -7.88 -4.07 -4.31
CA ILE A 4 -8.26 -5.09 -3.31
C ILE A 4 -7.06 -5.38 -2.41
N TRP A 5 -5.86 -5.55 -3.00
CA TRP A 5 -4.63 -5.71 -2.21
C TRP A 5 -4.36 -4.52 -1.29
N ALA A 6 -4.43 -3.29 -1.81
CA ALA A 6 -4.28 -2.08 -1.00
C ALA A 6 -5.28 -2.03 0.16
N ASN A 7 -6.57 -2.32 -0.09
CA ASN A 7 -7.59 -2.41 0.96
C ASN A 7 -7.22 -3.45 2.03
N ARG A 8 -6.76 -4.64 1.61
CA ARG A 8 -6.44 -5.72 2.54
C ARG A 8 -5.21 -5.43 3.38
N LEU A 9 -4.22 -4.73 2.82
CA LEU A 9 -3.02 -4.27 3.51
C LEU A 9 -3.37 -3.21 4.56
N ILE A 10 -4.16 -2.20 4.18
CA ILE A 10 -4.61 -1.14 5.09
C ILE A 10 -5.48 -1.72 6.22
N ALA A 11 -6.35 -2.69 5.90
CA ALA A 11 -7.16 -3.37 6.91
C ALA A 11 -6.40 -4.41 7.74
N GLY A 12 -5.11 -4.65 7.50
CA GLY A 12 -4.30 -5.64 8.21
C GLY A 12 -4.68 -7.11 7.97
N THR A 13 -5.61 -7.38 7.04
CA THR A 13 -6.07 -8.76 6.73
C THR A 13 -5.09 -9.54 5.84
N LYS A 14 -4.11 -8.83 5.27
CA LYS A 14 -2.97 -9.35 4.50
C LYS A 14 -1.75 -8.49 4.78
N THR A 15 -0.58 -9.10 4.63
CA THR A 15 0.71 -8.44 4.78
C THR A 15 1.42 -8.25 3.44
N TRP A 16 2.38 -7.33 3.39
CA TRP A 16 3.18 -7.06 2.20
C TRP A 16 4.02 -8.26 1.74
N ALA A 17 4.46 -9.08 2.69
CA ALA A 17 5.21 -10.31 2.43
C ALA A 17 4.38 -11.36 1.68
N GLU A 18 3.07 -11.46 1.96
CA GLU A 18 2.16 -12.37 1.26
C GLU A 18 1.86 -11.93 -0.18
N MET A 19 2.13 -10.67 -0.53
CA MET A 19 1.77 -10.13 -1.82
C MET A 19 2.74 -10.56 -2.92
N PRO A 20 2.25 -11.06 -4.08
CA PRO A 20 3.09 -11.36 -5.23
C PRO A 20 3.93 -10.17 -5.67
N ALA A 21 5.23 -10.39 -5.88
CA ALA A 21 6.17 -9.33 -6.26
C ALA A 21 5.73 -8.58 -7.54
N SER A 22 5.17 -9.29 -8.51
CA SER A 22 4.64 -8.71 -9.76
C SER A 22 3.53 -7.68 -9.56
N ARG A 23 2.86 -7.67 -8.41
CA ARG A 23 1.79 -6.72 -8.08
C ARG A 23 2.26 -5.51 -7.28
N ARG A 24 3.47 -5.56 -6.70
CA ARG A 24 3.98 -4.52 -5.78
C ARG A 24 3.94 -3.13 -6.39
N ALA A 25 4.45 -2.98 -7.62
CA ALA A 25 4.46 -1.68 -8.30
C ALA A 25 3.05 -1.10 -8.47
N GLY A 26 2.08 -1.92 -8.86
CA GLY A 26 0.70 -1.48 -9.05
C GLY A 26 -0.02 -1.14 -7.75
N VAL A 27 0.30 -1.83 -6.66
CA VAL A 27 -0.28 -1.56 -5.33
C VAL A 27 0.33 -0.31 -4.69
N LYS A 28 1.64 -0.07 -4.84
CA LYS A 28 2.28 1.19 -4.40
C LYS A 28 1.63 2.41 -5.02
N LYS A 29 1.31 2.37 -6.32
CA LYS A 29 0.59 3.47 -6.99
C LYS A 29 -0.76 3.76 -6.33
N VAL A 30 -1.52 2.72 -6.01
CA VAL A 30 -2.81 2.88 -5.31
C VAL A 30 -2.60 3.45 -3.91
N LEU A 31 -1.61 2.97 -3.15
CA LEU A 31 -1.33 3.50 -1.81
C LEU A 31 -0.89 4.98 -1.87
N ALA A 32 -0.06 5.36 -2.85
CA ALA A 32 0.32 6.76 -3.09
C ALA A 32 -0.89 7.65 -3.43
N GLU A 33 -1.80 7.17 -4.28
CA GLU A 33 -3.07 7.87 -4.55
C GLU A 33 -3.91 8.06 -3.28
N ARG A 34 -3.86 7.13 -2.32
CA ARG A 34 -4.59 7.24 -1.05
C ARG A 34 -3.95 8.23 -0.09
N ILE A 35 -2.63 8.32 -0.07
CA ILE A 35 -1.93 9.39 0.65
C ILE A 35 -2.38 10.75 0.09
N ASN A 36 -2.38 10.90 -1.23
CA ASN A 36 -2.80 12.15 -1.88
C ASN A 36 -4.27 12.51 -1.61
N LYS A 37 -5.12 11.53 -1.31
CA LYS A 37 -6.51 11.72 -0.91
C LYS A 37 -6.70 11.89 0.60
N GLY A 38 -5.63 11.75 1.40
CA GLY A 38 -5.70 11.77 2.87
C GLY A 38 -6.39 10.54 3.48
N GLU A 39 -6.53 9.44 2.72
CA GLU A 39 -7.15 8.20 3.21
C GLU A 39 -6.19 7.39 4.10
N ILE A 40 -4.89 7.56 3.89
CA ILE A 40 -3.81 6.99 4.72
C ILE A 40 -2.69 8.02 4.85
N THR A 41 -1.83 7.85 5.84
CA THR A 41 -0.64 8.68 6.06
C THR A 41 0.60 8.11 5.36
N ALA A 42 1.68 8.91 5.30
CA ALA A 42 2.98 8.43 4.82
C ALA A 42 3.59 7.37 5.76
N ASP A 43 3.32 7.47 7.08
CA ASP A 43 3.71 6.44 8.05
C ASP A 43 2.96 5.12 7.81
N ASP A 44 1.64 5.16 7.54
CA ASP A 44 0.89 3.94 7.19
C ASP A 44 1.48 3.26 5.94
N TYR A 45 1.90 4.04 4.95
CA TYR A 45 2.57 3.49 3.76
C TYR A 45 3.89 2.82 4.12
N LYS A 46 4.68 3.41 5.01
CA LYS A 46 5.94 2.84 5.47
C LYS A 46 5.72 1.58 6.28
N ASP A 47 4.74 1.56 7.17
CA ASP A 47 4.37 0.38 7.96
C ASP A 47 3.88 -0.76 7.08
N ILE A 48 3.10 -0.45 6.04
CA ILE A 48 2.61 -1.44 5.08
C ILE A 48 3.75 -1.97 4.21
N THR A 49 4.56 -1.10 3.61
CA THR A 49 5.48 -1.49 2.52
C THR A 49 6.92 -1.74 2.99
N GLY A 50 7.28 -1.23 4.16
CA GLY A 50 8.66 -1.14 4.65
C GLY A 50 9.49 -0.03 4.00
N GLU A 51 8.88 0.85 3.20
CA GLU A 51 9.58 1.86 2.40
C GLU A 51 9.05 3.26 2.70
N ASP A 52 9.94 4.25 2.75
CA ASP A 52 9.53 5.65 2.85
C ASP A 52 8.72 6.08 1.63
N TYR A 53 7.65 6.85 1.86
CA TYR A 53 6.88 7.43 0.77
C TYR A 53 7.68 8.57 0.11
N ALA A 54 7.94 8.42 -1.19
CA ALA A 54 8.47 9.47 -2.05
C ALA A 54 7.40 9.86 -3.06
N ALA A 55 6.93 11.11 -2.98
CA ALA A 55 5.90 11.68 -3.85
C ALA A 55 6.37 11.84 -5.30
#